data_AF-A0A3S0IFV0-F1
#
_entry.id   AF-A0A3S0IFV0-F1
#
_cell.length_a   1.000
_cell.length_b   1.000
_cell.length_c   1.000
_cell.angle_alpha   90.00
_cell.angle_beta   90.00
_cell.angle_gamma   90.00
#
_symmetry.space_group_name_H-M   'P 1'
#
loop_
_entity.id
_entity.type
_entity.pdbx_description
1 polymer ?
#
loop_
_entity_poly.entity_id
_entity_poly.type
_entity_poly.pdbx_seq_one_letter_code
_entity_poly.pdbx_strand_id
1 'polypeptide(L)'
;MTNQITPDRQARLILDTIADLLSQVPAPDDLIGIRSPRPATGGTPLPGSLPHGLDAITDDWETGQVRTADGCREILAEIADEWAEKLGYEGIGSRPDGPRHACDWLADHTEHAYRALDSDTWDASVGEIRRVHSIALHLAGQDPAPSGRSCPNDGTRLVRYPFDDGFTDWELCHTCGTAYTEQSWQDAYGHALQAARDTNTLIPITALPRLGIPKATVYSWIQRGHLTPIRIDGVRYVHTAHIPIKPGRLPADTQEETPR
;
A
#
# COMPACT_ATOMS: atom_id res chain seq x y z
N MET A 1 -21.47 16.11 14.91
CA MET A 1 -21.29 16.82 13.62
C MET A 1 -19.88 16.50 13.14
N THR A 2 -19.74 15.49 12.31
CA THR A 2 -18.45 15.10 11.72
C THR A 2 -18.09 16.18 10.70
N ASN A 3 -17.04 16.96 10.95
CA ASN A 3 -16.48 17.89 9.96
C ASN A 3 -15.99 17.06 8.76
N GLN A 4 -16.84 16.88 7.75
CA GLN A 4 -16.42 16.26 6.50
C GLN A 4 -15.48 17.24 5.80
N ILE A 5 -14.24 16.84 5.62
CA ILE A 5 -13.24 17.59 4.88
C ILE A 5 -13.69 17.63 3.41
N THR A 6 -13.79 18.83 2.84
CA THR A 6 -14.19 19.03 1.44
C THR A 6 -13.14 18.47 0.48
N PRO A 7 -13.50 18.04 -0.76
CA PRO A 7 -12.56 17.41 -1.69
C PRO A 7 -11.33 18.26 -2.03
N ASP A 8 -11.51 19.56 -2.20
CA ASP A 8 -10.45 20.54 -2.40
C ASP A 8 -9.48 20.56 -1.21
N ARG A 9 -10.01 20.56 0.02
CA ARG A 9 -9.19 20.53 1.23
C ARG A 9 -8.44 19.21 1.40
N GLN A 10 -9.02 18.10 0.95
CA GLN A 10 -8.30 16.81 0.91
C GLN A 10 -7.13 16.84 -0.08
N ALA A 11 -7.35 17.36 -1.28
CA ALA A 11 -6.30 17.47 -2.29
C ALA A 11 -5.15 18.37 -1.82
N ARG A 12 -5.46 19.52 -1.19
CA ARG A 12 -4.45 20.40 -0.59
C ARG A 12 -3.60 19.68 0.46
N LEU A 13 -4.23 18.95 1.39
CA LEU A 13 -3.52 18.19 2.41
C LEU A 13 -2.58 17.13 1.81
N ILE A 14 -3.01 16.47 0.73
CA ILE A 14 -2.16 15.50 0.02
C ILE A 14 -0.95 16.20 -0.60
N LEU A 15 -1.13 17.36 -1.24
CA LEU A 15 -0.04 18.16 -1.82
C LEU A 15 0.95 18.64 -0.76
N ASP A 16 0.46 19.13 0.38
CA ASP A 16 1.32 19.52 1.52
C ASP A 16 2.13 18.31 2.03
N THR A 17 1.51 17.13 2.11
CA THR A 17 2.19 15.88 2.51
C THR A 17 3.23 15.45 1.48
N ILE A 18 2.93 15.57 0.18
CA ILE A 18 3.90 15.29 -0.88
C ILE A 18 5.12 16.20 -0.75
N ALA A 19 4.91 17.52 -0.55
CA ALA A 19 6.01 18.46 -0.41
C ALA A 19 6.95 18.09 0.75
N ASP A 20 6.39 17.73 1.90
CA ASP A 20 7.15 17.25 3.06
C ASP A 20 7.92 15.95 2.74
N LEU A 21 7.25 14.94 2.19
CA LEU A 21 7.88 13.67 1.81
C LEU A 21 9.04 13.86 0.82
N LEU A 22 8.84 14.66 -0.23
CA LEU A 22 9.86 14.94 -1.24
C LEU A 22 11.05 15.75 -0.70
N SER A 23 10.87 16.47 0.42
CA SER A 23 11.96 17.16 1.11
C SER A 23 12.82 16.20 1.95
N GLN A 24 12.26 15.06 2.37
CA GLN A 24 12.94 14.01 3.14
C GLN A 24 13.73 13.03 2.24
N VAL A 25 13.46 13.02 0.93
CA VAL A 25 14.20 12.19 -0.02
C VAL A 25 15.64 12.72 -0.15
N PRO A 26 16.67 11.91 0.18
CA PRO A 26 18.06 12.35 0.05
C PRO A 26 18.39 12.66 -1.40
N ALA A 27 19.20 13.69 -1.64
CA ALA A 27 19.59 14.04 -3.00
C ALA A 27 20.34 12.85 -3.65
N PRO A 28 20.11 12.57 -4.94
CA PRO A 28 20.80 11.47 -5.62
C PRO A 28 22.33 11.62 -5.54
N ASP A 29 22.84 12.86 -5.49
CA ASP A 29 24.26 13.17 -5.31
C ASP A 29 24.82 12.72 -3.94
N ASP A 30 23.98 12.73 -2.89
CA ASP A 30 24.34 12.26 -1.55
C ASP A 30 24.40 10.71 -1.48
N LEU A 31 23.79 10.02 -2.45
CA LEU A 31 23.73 8.56 -2.54
C LEU A 31 24.85 7.95 -3.41
N ILE A 32 25.69 8.77 -4.06
CA ILE A 32 26.78 8.32 -4.95
C ILE A 32 27.86 7.51 -4.19
N GLY A 33 27.83 7.48 -2.85
CA GLY A 33 28.76 6.69 -2.04
C GLY A 33 28.44 5.19 -1.89
N ILE A 34 27.21 4.72 -2.19
CA ILE A 34 26.78 3.35 -1.82
C ILE A 34 25.91 2.70 -2.91
N ARG A 35 26.41 2.58 -4.14
CA ARG A 35 25.91 1.55 -5.07
C ARG A 35 27.08 0.82 -5.73
N SER A 36 27.31 -0.42 -5.29
CA SER A 36 28.17 -1.34 -6.03
C SER A 36 27.61 -1.49 -7.45
N PRO A 37 28.42 -1.32 -8.51
CA PRO A 37 27.94 -1.51 -9.87
C PRO A 37 27.48 -2.96 -10.03
N ARG A 38 26.17 -3.16 -10.17
CA ARG A 38 25.63 -4.46 -10.53
C ARG A 38 25.87 -4.62 -12.03
N PRO A 39 26.59 -5.66 -12.49
CA PRO A 39 26.83 -5.85 -13.91
C PRO A 39 25.47 -6.00 -14.61
N ALA A 40 25.24 -5.19 -15.63
CA ALA A 40 24.08 -5.30 -16.51
C ALA A 40 24.08 -6.71 -17.12
N THR A 41 23.12 -7.54 -16.72
CA THR A 41 22.89 -8.83 -17.38
C THR A 41 22.45 -8.54 -18.81
N GLY A 42 23.33 -8.86 -19.76
CA GLY A 42 23.23 -8.54 -21.18
C GLY A 42 21.96 -9.05 -21.85
N GLY A 43 20.94 -8.20 -21.91
CA GLY A 43 19.87 -8.26 -22.89
C GLY A 43 20.18 -7.33 -24.05
N THR A 44 19.83 -7.73 -25.27
CA THR A 44 19.91 -6.90 -26.47
C THR A 44 19.10 -5.61 -26.24
N PRO A 45 19.67 -4.41 -26.45
CA PRO A 45 18.95 -3.16 -26.26
C PRO A 45 17.70 -3.11 -27.16
N LEU A 46 16.54 -2.76 -26.58
CA LEU A 46 15.32 -2.55 -27.36
C LEU A 46 15.50 -1.33 -28.27
N PRO A 47 14.90 -1.29 -29.47
CA PRO A 47 14.95 -0.10 -30.32
C PRO A 47 14.39 1.11 -29.56
N GLY A 48 15.20 2.16 -29.36
CA GLY A 48 14.85 3.34 -28.56
C GLY A 48 15.41 3.37 -27.13
N SER A 49 16.05 2.31 -26.67
CA SER A 49 16.70 2.27 -25.34
C SER A 49 17.96 3.13 -25.28
N LEU A 50 18.15 3.85 -24.17
CA LEU A 50 19.36 4.60 -23.87
C LEU A 50 20.55 3.63 -23.66
N PRO A 51 21.78 4.07 -24.00
CA PRO A 51 22.98 3.25 -23.85
C PRO A 51 23.14 2.71 -22.43
N HIS A 52 23.70 1.51 -22.29
CA HIS A 52 24.03 0.90 -20.98
C HIS A 52 22.84 0.64 -20.04
N GLY A 53 21.61 0.61 -20.56
CA GLY A 53 20.41 0.41 -19.74
C GLY A 53 20.11 1.61 -18.85
N LEU A 54 20.50 2.82 -19.28
CA LEU A 54 20.18 4.06 -18.59
C LEU A 54 18.66 4.28 -18.51
N ASP A 55 17.86 3.63 -19.36
CA ASP A 55 16.39 3.61 -19.21
C ASP A 55 15.95 3.05 -17.84
N ALA A 56 16.77 2.20 -17.22
CA ALA A 56 16.49 1.66 -15.90
C ALA A 56 16.72 2.68 -14.76
N ILE A 57 17.34 3.83 -15.06
CA ILE A 57 17.61 4.91 -14.11
C ILE A 57 16.91 6.22 -14.48
N THR A 58 16.28 6.32 -15.66
CA THR A 58 15.43 7.47 -16.02
C THR A 58 14.02 7.26 -15.49
N ASP A 59 13.35 8.36 -15.18
CA ASP A 59 11.94 8.36 -14.85
C ASP A 59 11.12 8.34 -16.14
N ASP A 60 10.10 7.47 -16.18
CA ASP A 60 9.18 7.35 -17.30
C ASP A 60 7.75 7.25 -16.75
N TRP A 61 7.01 8.34 -16.93
CA TRP A 61 5.64 8.45 -16.46
C TRP A 61 4.67 7.59 -17.27
N GLU A 62 4.86 7.47 -18.60
CA GLU A 62 3.98 6.70 -19.48
C GLU A 62 4.03 5.20 -19.13
N THR A 63 5.17 4.72 -18.63
CA THR A 63 5.31 3.34 -18.11
C THR A 63 5.09 3.21 -16.60
N GLY A 64 4.80 4.32 -15.90
CA GLY A 64 4.51 4.36 -14.46
C GLY A 64 5.74 4.19 -13.57
N GLN A 65 6.94 4.42 -14.10
CA GLN A 65 8.21 4.24 -13.41
C GLN A 65 8.84 5.58 -13.04
N VAL A 66 8.36 6.18 -11.95
CA VAL A 66 8.99 7.36 -11.32
C VAL A 66 9.80 6.89 -10.13
N ARG A 67 11.10 7.20 -10.14
CA ARG A 67 12.10 6.70 -9.20
C ARG A 67 12.83 7.82 -8.46
N THR A 68 12.62 9.08 -8.83
CA THR A 68 13.27 10.23 -8.21
C THR A 68 12.25 11.26 -7.71
N ALA A 69 12.68 12.07 -6.74
CA ALA A 69 11.87 13.19 -6.26
C ALA A 69 11.66 14.26 -7.35
N ASP A 70 12.60 14.40 -8.29
CA ASP A 70 12.48 15.34 -9.40
C ASP A 70 11.46 14.86 -10.42
N GLY A 71 11.38 13.56 -10.72
CA GLY A 71 10.30 13.03 -11.56
C GLY A 71 8.91 13.22 -10.95
N CYS A 72 8.77 13.13 -9.61
CA CYS A 72 7.51 13.51 -8.95
C CYS A 72 7.18 15.00 -9.12
N ARG A 73 8.18 15.88 -9.06
CA ARG A 73 8.02 17.32 -9.24
C ARG A 73 7.66 17.69 -10.68
N GLU A 74 8.22 17.00 -11.67
CA GLU A 74 7.91 17.18 -13.09
C GLU A 74 6.43 16.86 -13.37
N ILE A 75 5.92 15.74 -12.87
CA ILE A 75 4.50 15.37 -13.02
C ILE A 75 3.59 16.43 -12.38
N LEU A 76 3.92 16.89 -11.18
CA LEU A 76 3.15 17.94 -10.53
C LEU A 76 3.22 19.27 -11.30
N ALA A 77 4.34 19.56 -11.96
CA ALA A 77 4.47 20.73 -12.82
C ALA A 77 3.57 20.64 -14.05
N GLU A 78 3.46 19.45 -14.68
CA GLU A 78 2.56 19.20 -15.80
C GLU A 78 1.09 19.43 -15.41
N ILE A 79 0.66 18.89 -14.26
CA ILE A 79 -0.68 19.13 -13.73
C ILE A 79 -0.90 20.62 -13.46
N ALA A 80 0.11 21.29 -12.90
CA ALA A 80 0.02 22.71 -12.59
C ALA A 80 -0.04 23.58 -13.84
N ASP A 81 0.67 23.21 -14.91
CA ASP A 81 0.58 23.86 -16.22
C ASP A 81 -0.78 23.65 -16.87
N GLU A 82 -1.34 22.45 -16.79
CA GLU A 82 -2.70 22.17 -17.29
C GLU A 82 -3.74 23.01 -16.54
N TRP A 83 -3.63 23.09 -15.20
CA TRP A 83 -4.49 23.95 -14.39
C TRP A 83 -4.29 25.42 -14.75
N ALA A 84 -3.05 25.86 -14.93
CA ALA A 84 -2.76 27.23 -15.30
C ALA A 84 -3.39 27.60 -16.65
N GLU A 85 -3.26 26.74 -17.66
CA GLU A 85 -3.88 26.94 -18.97
C GLU A 85 -5.41 27.03 -18.86
N LYS A 86 -6.05 26.07 -18.19
CA LYS A 86 -7.52 26.02 -18.05
C LYS A 86 -8.10 27.15 -17.20
N LEU A 87 -7.35 27.63 -16.22
CA LEU A 87 -7.77 28.70 -15.30
C LEU A 87 -7.31 30.10 -15.77
N GLY A 88 -6.50 30.19 -16.83
CA GLY A 88 -6.00 31.45 -17.39
C GLY A 88 -4.84 32.08 -16.59
N TYR A 89 -4.05 31.28 -15.88
CA TYR A 89 -2.81 31.70 -15.23
C TYR A 89 -1.61 31.54 -16.17
N GLU A 90 -0.50 32.18 -15.81
CA GLU A 90 0.81 31.91 -16.44
C GLU A 90 1.30 30.51 -16.00
N GLY A 91 1.76 29.71 -16.98
CA GLY A 91 2.32 28.38 -16.71
C GLY A 91 3.54 28.42 -15.78
N ILE A 92 3.70 27.35 -15.01
CA ILE A 92 4.77 27.14 -14.04
C ILE A 92 5.98 26.45 -14.68
N GLY A 93 5.78 25.50 -15.61
CA GLY A 93 6.86 24.71 -16.20
C GLY A 93 7.87 25.54 -17.01
N SER A 94 7.51 26.76 -17.41
CA SER A 94 8.40 27.73 -18.04
C SER A 94 9.31 28.48 -17.06
N ARG A 95 9.13 28.31 -15.74
CA ARG A 95 9.97 28.91 -14.70
C ARG A 95 11.17 28.01 -14.38
N PRO A 96 12.39 28.56 -14.17
CA PRO A 96 13.59 27.77 -13.85
C PRO A 96 13.44 26.85 -12.63
N ASP A 97 12.65 27.28 -11.64
CA ASP A 97 12.33 26.53 -10.42
C ASP A 97 10.89 25.98 -10.41
N GLY A 98 10.21 26.00 -11.56
CA GLY A 98 8.81 25.63 -11.72
C GLY A 98 8.46 24.29 -11.08
N PRO A 99 9.19 23.20 -11.40
CA PRO A 99 8.94 21.89 -10.79
C PRO A 99 9.10 21.86 -9.27
N ARG A 100 10.06 22.62 -8.71
CA ARG A 100 10.28 22.68 -7.26
C ARG A 100 9.14 23.38 -6.51
N HIS A 101 8.40 24.26 -7.18
CA HIS A 101 7.28 25.02 -6.61
C HIS A 101 5.90 24.50 -7.05
N ALA A 102 5.84 23.41 -7.83
CA ALA A 102 4.58 22.87 -8.34
C ALA A 102 3.63 22.44 -7.21
N CYS A 103 4.14 21.78 -6.16
CA CYS A 103 3.35 21.42 -4.97
C CYS A 103 2.66 22.64 -4.35
N ASP A 104 3.43 23.69 -4.05
CA ASP A 104 2.94 24.89 -3.37
C ASP A 104 1.89 25.61 -4.23
N TRP A 105 2.18 25.75 -5.52
CA TRP A 105 1.23 26.41 -6.42
C TRP A 105 -0.07 25.61 -6.56
N LEU A 106 0.00 24.29 -6.73
CA LEU A 106 -1.20 23.45 -6.80
C LEU A 106 -2.00 23.56 -5.50
N ALA A 107 -1.33 23.53 -4.34
CA ALA A 107 -1.96 23.64 -3.02
C ALA A 107 -2.68 24.98 -2.82
N ASP A 108 -2.12 26.07 -3.35
CA ASP A 108 -2.71 27.40 -3.27
C ASP A 108 -3.88 27.60 -4.25
N HIS A 109 -3.88 26.90 -5.39
CA HIS A 109 -4.93 27.03 -6.41
C HIS A 109 -6.00 25.93 -6.34
N THR A 110 -5.89 25.00 -5.40
CA THR A 110 -6.79 23.83 -5.27
C THR A 110 -8.27 24.20 -5.14
N GLU A 111 -8.61 25.23 -4.35
CA GLU A 111 -9.99 25.69 -4.16
C GLU A 111 -10.59 26.29 -5.44
N HIS A 112 -9.79 27.04 -6.19
CA HIS A 112 -10.23 27.62 -7.47
C HIS A 112 -10.38 26.52 -8.52
N ALA A 113 -9.41 25.62 -8.62
CA ALA A 113 -9.45 24.47 -9.53
C ALA A 113 -10.70 23.62 -9.30
N TYR A 114 -11.03 23.28 -8.05
CA TYR A 114 -12.24 22.51 -7.72
C TYR A 114 -13.55 23.20 -8.14
N ARG A 115 -13.58 24.54 -8.17
CA ARG A 115 -14.77 25.31 -8.56
C ARG A 115 -14.89 25.55 -10.05
N ALA A 116 -13.77 25.65 -10.76
CA ALA A 116 -13.71 26.14 -12.13
C ALA A 116 -13.40 25.05 -13.16
N LEU A 117 -12.71 23.98 -12.78
CA LEU A 117 -12.48 22.83 -13.67
C LEU A 117 -13.73 21.98 -13.79
N ASP A 118 -13.88 21.31 -14.93
CA ASP A 118 -14.88 20.25 -15.07
C ASP A 118 -14.51 19.04 -14.20
N SER A 119 -15.52 18.22 -13.88
CA SER A 119 -15.38 17.08 -12.98
C SER A 119 -14.33 16.08 -13.45
N ASP A 120 -14.25 15.84 -14.76
CA ASP A 120 -13.39 14.81 -15.32
C ASP A 120 -11.92 15.24 -15.24
N THR A 121 -11.62 16.50 -15.58
CA THR A 121 -10.30 17.11 -15.40
C THR A 121 -9.88 17.09 -13.91
N TRP A 122 -10.78 17.50 -13.02
CA TRP A 122 -10.49 17.51 -11.58
C TRP A 122 -10.19 16.11 -11.05
N ASP A 123 -11.06 15.13 -11.34
CA ASP A 123 -10.89 13.76 -10.86
C ASP A 123 -9.63 13.10 -11.43
N ALA A 124 -9.28 13.38 -12.70
CA ALA A 124 -8.03 12.94 -13.30
C ALA A 124 -6.82 13.54 -12.57
N SER A 125 -6.80 14.86 -12.38
CA SER A 125 -5.73 15.57 -11.66
C SER A 125 -5.54 15.03 -10.25
N VAL A 126 -6.62 14.84 -9.49
CA VAL A 126 -6.56 14.29 -8.14
C VAL A 126 -6.12 12.83 -8.14
N GLY A 127 -6.50 12.05 -9.16
CA GLY A 127 -6.02 10.69 -9.36
C GLY A 127 -4.50 10.62 -9.53
N GLU A 128 -3.94 11.54 -10.31
CA GLU A 128 -2.49 11.65 -10.52
C GLU A 128 -1.75 12.16 -9.28
N ILE A 129 -2.26 13.19 -8.60
CA ILE A 129 -1.72 13.69 -7.32
C ILE A 129 -1.65 12.53 -6.30
N ARG A 130 -2.69 11.70 -6.20
CA ARG A 130 -2.70 10.52 -5.32
C ARG A 130 -1.67 9.49 -5.74
N ARG A 131 -1.42 9.30 -7.03
CA ARG A 131 -0.37 8.41 -7.53
C ARG A 131 1.01 8.96 -7.14
N VAL A 132 1.25 10.26 -7.33
CA VAL A 132 2.49 10.92 -6.90
C VAL A 132 2.70 10.80 -5.39
N HIS A 133 1.65 10.96 -4.57
CA HIS A 133 1.71 10.72 -3.13
C HIS A 133 2.17 9.30 -2.78
N SER A 134 1.64 8.28 -3.45
CA SER A 134 2.10 6.90 -3.24
C SER A 134 3.58 6.70 -3.58
N ILE A 135 4.07 7.37 -4.63
CA ILE A 135 5.48 7.31 -5.04
C ILE A 135 6.35 8.06 -4.04
N ALA A 136 5.94 9.26 -3.60
CA ALA A 136 6.64 10.05 -2.61
C ALA A 136 6.80 9.31 -1.27
N LEU A 137 5.75 8.60 -0.81
CA LEU A 137 5.82 7.71 0.35
C LEU A 137 6.89 6.64 0.16
N HIS A 138 6.92 6.01 -1.01
CA HIS A 138 7.92 4.99 -1.33
C HIS A 138 9.35 5.55 -1.32
N LEU A 139 9.57 6.70 -1.96
CA LEU A 139 10.89 7.35 -2.04
C LEU A 139 11.39 7.83 -0.67
N ALA A 140 10.49 8.31 0.19
CA ALA A 140 10.80 8.70 1.55
C ALA A 140 11.00 7.50 2.50
N GLY A 141 10.84 6.26 2.02
CA GLY A 141 10.89 5.07 2.86
C GLY A 141 9.71 4.95 3.82
N GLN A 142 8.64 5.70 3.58
CA GLN A 142 7.42 5.75 4.38
C GLN A 142 6.31 4.79 3.89
N ASP A 143 6.63 3.90 2.94
CA ASP A 143 5.69 2.92 2.39
C ASP A 143 5.23 1.91 3.46
N PRO A 144 3.91 1.67 3.62
CA PRO A 144 3.43 0.66 4.54
C PRO A 144 3.96 -0.74 4.15
N ALA A 145 4.61 -1.40 5.09
CA ALA A 145 5.16 -2.74 4.88
C ALA A 145 4.08 -3.83 5.11
N PRO A 146 3.97 -4.84 4.25
CA PRO A 146 3.03 -5.93 4.47
C PRO A 146 3.39 -6.74 5.73
N SER A 147 2.42 -6.96 6.62
CA SER A 147 2.65 -7.67 7.89
C SER A 147 2.70 -9.21 7.76
N GLY A 148 2.38 -9.73 6.58
CA GLY A 148 2.28 -11.16 6.30
C GLY A 148 0.95 -11.80 6.76
N ARG A 149 0.08 -11.05 7.45
CA ARG A 149 -1.24 -11.50 7.90
C ARG A 149 -2.37 -10.94 7.05
N SER A 150 -3.54 -11.55 7.19
CA SER A 150 -4.79 -11.09 6.58
C SER A 150 -5.76 -10.60 7.64
N CYS A 151 -6.56 -9.60 7.28
CA CYS A 151 -7.66 -9.07 8.07
C CYS A 151 -8.71 -10.16 8.34
N PRO A 152 -9.06 -10.43 9.60
CA PRO A 152 -10.12 -11.39 9.93
C PRO A 152 -11.51 -11.03 9.36
N ASN A 153 -11.77 -9.76 9.07
CA ASN A 153 -13.08 -9.29 8.60
C ASN A 153 -13.27 -9.44 7.08
N ASP A 154 -12.23 -9.13 6.28
CA ASP A 154 -12.33 -9.04 4.82
C ASP A 154 -11.26 -9.83 4.05
N GLY A 155 -10.28 -10.41 4.76
CA GLY A 155 -9.20 -11.22 4.18
C GLY A 155 -8.12 -10.41 3.46
N THR A 156 -8.20 -9.08 3.42
CA THR A 156 -7.17 -8.23 2.82
C THR A 156 -5.87 -8.30 3.61
N ARG A 157 -4.73 -8.07 2.95
CA ARG A 157 -3.43 -8.15 3.63
C ARG A 157 -3.26 -6.94 4.54
N LEU A 158 -2.87 -7.20 5.79
CA LEU A 158 -2.57 -6.16 6.75
C LEU A 158 -1.20 -5.54 6.47
N VAL A 159 -1.05 -4.26 6.81
CA VAL A 159 0.21 -3.52 6.67
C VAL A 159 0.65 -2.92 8.00
N ARG A 160 1.92 -2.54 8.08
CA ARG A 160 2.50 -1.75 9.17
C ARG A 160 3.02 -0.46 8.61
N TYR A 161 2.86 0.62 9.36
CA TYR A 161 3.35 1.92 8.93
C TYR A 161 4.74 2.16 9.54
N PRO A 162 5.67 2.73 8.76
CA PRO A 162 6.94 3.20 9.31
C PRO A 162 6.71 4.46 10.17
N PHE A 163 7.49 4.56 11.23
CA PHE A 163 7.64 5.67 12.18
C PHE A 163 9.14 5.92 12.39
N ASP A 164 9.49 7.04 13.01
CA ASP A 164 10.89 7.43 13.27
C ASP A 164 11.70 6.36 14.03
N ASP A 165 11.05 5.53 14.84
CA ASP A 165 11.65 4.49 15.67
C ASP A 165 11.47 3.06 15.13
N GLY A 166 10.88 2.89 13.94
CA GLY A 166 10.70 1.58 13.30
C GLY A 166 9.33 1.43 12.65
N PHE A 167 8.71 0.25 12.77
CA PHE A 167 7.35 0.03 12.28
C PHE A 167 6.37 0.05 13.45
N THR A 168 5.11 0.37 13.15
CA THR A 168 4.01 0.21 14.10
C THR A 168 4.00 -1.18 14.74
N ASP A 169 3.68 -1.20 16.03
CA ASP A 169 3.39 -2.41 16.80
C ASP A 169 2.00 -2.99 16.49
N TRP A 170 1.15 -2.20 15.83
CA TRP A 170 -0.14 -2.61 15.25
C TRP A 170 -0.08 -2.72 13.73
N GLU A 171 -1.04 -3.45 13.17
CA GLU A 171 -1.20 -3.71 11.74
C GLU A 171 -2.56 -3.19 11.27
N LEU A 172 -2.63 -2.48 10.14
CA LEU A 172 -3.87 -1.90 9.62
C LEU A 172 -4.44 -2.70 8.46
N CYS A 173 -5.75 -2.87 8.46
CA CYS A 173 -6.50 -3.20 7.26
C CYS A 173 -6.89 -1.93 6.51
N HIS A 174 -6.39 -1.73 5.28
CA HIS A 174 -6.79 -0.57 4.47
C HIS A 174 -8.23 -0.62 3.95
N THR A 175 -8.85 -1.80 3.93
CA THR A 175 -10.22 -1.95 3.42
C THR A 175 -11.25 -1.64 4.49
N CYS A 176 -11.15 -2.25 5.68
CA CYS A 176 -12.10 -1.99 6.78
C CYS A 176 -11.62 -0.94 7.78
N GLY A 177 -10.39 -0.44 7.67
CA GLY A 177 -9.81 0.57 8.56
C GLY A 177 -9.50 0.07 9.97
N THR A 178 -9.64 -1.23 10.24
CA THR A 178 -9.39 -1.78 11.58
C THR A 178 -7.90 -1.96 11.83
N ALA A 179 -7.42 -1.42 12.95
CA ALA A 179 -6.08 -1.65 13.45
C ALA A 179 -6.06 -2.86 14.39
N TYR A 180 -5.07 -3.73 14.23
CA TYR A 180 -4.90 -4.96 14.97
C TYR A 180 -3.54 -4.98 15.68
N THR A 181 -3.54 -5.16 16.99
CA THR A 181 -2.34 -5.62 17.70
C THR A 181 -2.25 -7.14 17.55
N GLU A 182 -1.13 -7.74 17.97
CA GLU A 182 -1.00 -9.20 18.01
C GLU A 182 -2.20 -9.86 18.71
N GLN A 183 -2.56 -9.36 19.89
CA GLN A 183 -3.62 -9.93 20.72
C GLN A 183 -4.99 -9.73 20.07
N SER A 184 -5.32 -8.50 19.64
CA SER A 184 -6.64 -8.24 19.06
C SER A 184 -6.82 -8.95 17.71
N TRP A 185 -5.74 -9.17 16.96
CA TRP A 185 -5.76 -10.02 15.77
C TRP A 185 -6.08 -11.46 16.12
N GLN A 186 -5.40 -12.05 17.11
CA GLN A 186 -5.62 -13.44 17.52
C GLN A 186 -7.06 -13.68 18.00
N ASP A 187 -7.60 -12.74 18.80
CA ASP A 187 -8.95 -12.81 19.32
C ASP A 187 -9.99 -12.69 18.18
N ALA A 188 -9.84 -11.68 17.31
CA ALA A 188 -10.73 -11.48 16.17
C ALA A 188 -10.67 -12.66 15.19
N TYR A 189 -9.48 -13.19 14.93
CA TYR A 189 -9.27 -14.36 14.10
C TYR A 189 -9.93 -15.61 14.70
N GLY A 190 -9.78 -15.82 16.02
CA GLY A 190 -10.43 -16.92 16.75
C GLY A 190 -11.96 -16.84 16.66
N HIS A 191 -12.53 -15.65 16.86
CA HIS A 191 -13.97 -15.41 16.72
C HIS A 191 -14.47 -15.64 15.29
N ALA A 192 -13.77 -15.11 14.28
CA ALA A 192 -14.13 -15.29 12.88
C ALA A 192 -14.10 -16.78 12.48
N LEU A 193 -13.08 -17.51 12.95
CA LEU A 193 -12.98 -18.96 12.72
C LEU A 193 -14.11 -19.71 13.42
N GLN A 194 -14.42 -19.38 14.68
CA GLN A 194 -15.51 -20.03 15.41
C GLN A 194 -16.87 -19.79 14.74
N ALA A 195 -17.17 -18.54 14.36
CA ALA A 195 -18.39 -18.21 13.66
C ALA A 195 -18.50 -18.96 12.31
N ALA A 196 -17.39 -19.07 11.57
CA ALA A 196 -17.35 -19.87 10.34
C ALA A 196 -17.62 -21.36 10.62
N ARG A 197 -17.08 -21.92 11.72
CA ARG A 197 -17.33 -23.32 12.14
C ARG A 197 -18.80 -23.54 12.49
N ASP A 198 -19.40 -22.62 13.23
CA ASP A 198 -20.80 -22.71 13.65
C ASP A 198 -21.75 -22.71 12.43
N THR A 199 -21.37 -22.00 11.36
CA THR A 199 -22.11 -21.96 10.09
C THR A 199 -21.92 -23.24 9.25
N ASN A 200 -20.93 -24.08 9.58
CA ASN A 200 -20.59 -25.35 8.92
C ASN A 200 -20.57 -25.30 7.37
N THR A 201 -20.04 -24.22 6.82
CA THR A 201 -20.04 -23.94 5.38
C THR A 201 -18.88 -24.62 4.67
N LEU A 202 -19.04 -24.90 3.37
CA LEU A 202 -17.96 -25.37 2.51
C LEU A 202 -17.11 -24.18 2.05
N ILE A 203 -15.80 -24.24 2.29
CA ILE A 203 -14.86 -23.21 1.82
C ILE A 203 -13.81 -23.85 0.90
N PRO A 204 -13.49 -23.24 -0.25
CA PRO A 204 -12.39 -23.69 -1.09
C PRO A 204 -11.07 -23.66 -0.32
N ILE A 205 -10.25 -24.70 -0.46
CA ILE A 205 -8.93 -24.75 0.19
C ILE A 205 -8.05 -23.55 -0.21
N THR A 206 -8.21 -23.04 -1.43
CA THR A 206 -7.50 -21.87 -1.94
C THR A 206 -7.88 -20.56 -1.24
N ALA A 207 -9.02 -20.52 -0.55
CA ALA A 207 -9.46 -19.36 0.22
C ALA A 207 -8.97 -19.39 1.68
N LEU A 208 -8.51 -20.54 2.19
CA LEU A 208 -7.98 -20.65 3.56
C LEU A 208 -6.77 -19.75 3.86
N PRO A 209 -5.84 -19.48 2.91
CA PRO A 209 -4.79 -18.48 3.12
C PRO A 209 -5.30 -17.06 3.38
N ARG A 210 -6.48 -16.69 2.84
CA ARG A 210 -7.12 -15.40 3.13
C ARG A 210 -7.67 -15.34 4.56
N LEU A 211 -7.95 -16.51 5.13
CA LEU A 211 -8.26 -16.68 6.54
C LEU A 211 -6.97 -16.91 7.35
N GLY A 212 -5.81 -16.40 6.92
CA GLY A 212 -4.57 -16.53 7.71
C GLY A 212 -4.06 -17.95 7.94
N ILE A 213 -4.58 -18.98 7.25
CA ILE A 213 -4.09 -20.37 7.33
C ILE A 213 -3.12 -20.62 6.18
N PRO A 214 -1.81 -20.69 6.42
CA PRO A 214 -0.84 -20.89 5.36
C PRO A 214 -1.08 -22.18 4.58
N LYS A 215 -0.80 -22.15 3.28
CA LYS A 215 -0.96 -23.30 2.38
C LYS A 215 -0.25 -24.56 2.91
N ALA A 216 0.95 -24.41 3.46
CA ALA A 216 1.71 -25.50 4.08
C ALA A 216 0.96 -26.16 5.27
N THR A 217 0.33 -25.33 6.12
CA THR A 217 -0.49 -25.80 7.24
C THR A 217 -1.69 -26.60 6.76
N VAL A 218 -2.39 -26.12 5.72
CA VAL A 218 -3.53 -26.84 5.14
C VAL A 218 -3.11 -28.21 4.62
N TYR A 219 -2.02 -28.29 3.84
CA TYR A 219 -1.53 -29.58 3.35
C TYR A 219 -1.08 -30.50 4.48
N SER A 220 -0.43 -29.96 5.51
CA SER A 220 -0.07 -30.74 6.71
C SER A 220 -1.30 -31.31 7.40
N TRP A 221 -2.40 -30.55 7.51
CA TRP A 221 -3.63 -31.04 8.13
C TRP A 221 -4.33 -32.10 7.29
N ILE A 222 -4.33 -31.96 5.96
CA ILE A 222 -4.85 -32.98 5.05
C ILE A 222 -4.02 -34.26 5.14
N GLN A 223 -2.68 -34.14 5.11
CA GLN A 223 -1.77 -35.28 5.21
C GLN A 223 -1.93 -36.03 6.55
N ARG A 224 -2.19 -35.31 7.64
CA ARG A 224 -2.43 -35.88 8.98
C ARG A 224 -3.88 -36.36 9.20
N GLY A 225 -4.77 -36.21 8.22
CA GLY A 225 -6.16 -36.64 8.31
C GLY A 225 -7.07 -35.73 9.16
N HIS A 226 -6.61 -34.53 9.54
CA HIS A 226 -7.44 -33.55 10.27
C HIS A 226 -8.43 -32.82 9.37
N LEU A 227 -8.15 -32.74 8.07
CA LEU A 227 -9.03 -32.16 7.07
C LEU A 227 -9.33 -33.19 5.99
N THR A 228 -10.61 -33.42 5.72
CA THR A 228 -11.07 -34.30 4.64
C THR A 228 -11.59 -33.44 3.48
N PRO A 229 -10.78 -33.24 2.41
CA PRO A 229 -11.21 -32.44 1.27
C PRO A 229 -12.30 -33.14 0.46
N ILE A 230 -13.35 -32.40 0.14
CA ILE A 230 -14.42 -32.81 -0.77
C ILE A 230 -14.15 -32.19 -2.14
N ARG A 231 -14.33 -32.94 -3.23
CA ARG A 231 -14.19 -32.42 -4.59
C ARG A 231 -15.56 -32.11 -5.18
N ILE A 232 -15.72 -30.87 -5.66
CA ILE A 232 -16.89 -30.40 -6.41
C ILE A 232 -16.35 -29.66 -7.62
N ASP A 233 -16.72 -30.08 -8.83
CA ASP A 233 -16.29 -29.47 -10.10
C ASP A 233 -14.77 -29.23 -10.23
N GLY A 234 -13.97 -30.18 -9.73
CA GLY A 234 -12.50 -30.12 -9.77
C GLY A 234 -11.86 -29.25 -8.69
N VAL A 235 -12.64 -28.46 -7.94
CA VAL A 235 -12.17 -27.64 -6.82
C VAL A 235 -12.27 -28.45 -5.51
N ARG A 236 -11.28 -28.30 -4.62
CA ARG A 236 -11.27 -28.95 -3.31
C ARG A 236 -11.82 -28.01 -2.24
N TYR A 237 -12.83 -28.47 -1.53
CA TYR A 237 -13.49 -27.78 -0.43
C TYR A 237 -13.23 -28.51 0.89
N VAL A 238 -13.31 -27.78 1.98
CA VAL A 238 -13.37 -28.35 3.33
C VAL A 238 -14.55 -27.76 4.08
N HIS A 239 -15.16 -28.54 4.96
CA HIS A 239 -16.12 -28.02 5.92
C HIS A 239 -15.39 -27.20 6.97
N THR A 240 -15.88 -25.99 7.24
CA THR A 240 -15.32 -25.12 8.29
C THR A 240 -15.28 -25.82 9.64
N ALA A 241 -16.31 -26.58 10.00
CA ALA A 241 -16.41 -27.31 11.27
C ALA A 241 -15.18 -28.20 11.57
N HIS A 242 -14.50 -28.69 10.53
CA HIS A 242 -13.33 -29.56 10.64
C HIS A 242 -11.99 -28.81 10.66
N ILE A 243 -11.98 -27.49 10.51
CA ILE A 243 -10.75 -26.70 10.60
C ILE A 243 -10.23 -26.74 12.04
N PRO A 244 -9.01 -27.23 12.29
CA PRO A 244 -8.43 -27.25 13.62
C PRO A 244 -8.23 -25.83 14.15
N ILE A 245 -8.63 -25.59 15.40
CA ILE A 245 -8.21 -24.40 16.13
C ILE A 245 -6.71 -24.58 16.37
N LYS A 246 -5.88 -23.72 15.80
CA LYS A 246 -4.47 -23.66 16.19
C LYS A 246 -4.48 -23.35 17.69
N PRO A 247 -3.91 -24.18 18.58
CA PRO A 247 -3.67 -23.72 19.93
C PRO A 247 -2.74 -22.51 19.78
N GLY A 248 -3.29 -21.32 20.02
CA GLY A 248 -2.46 -20.21 20.46
C GLY A 248 -1.60 -20.77 21.59
N ARG A 249 -0.32 -20.39 21.59
CA ARG A 249 0.56 -20.70 22.70
C ARG A 249 -0.10 -20.10 23.93
N LEU A 250 -0.82 -20.92 24.70
CA LEU A 250 -1.35 -20.52 26.00
C LEU A 250 -0.15 -19.95 26.77
N PRO A 251 -0.25 -18.77 27.38
CA PRO A 251 0.78 -18.33 28.29
C PRO A 251 0.96 -19.45 29.32
N ALA A 252 2.21 -19.89 29.45
CA ALA A 252 2.59 -20.86 30.45
C ALA A 252 2.44 -20.19 31.82
N ASP A 253 1.23 -20.20 32.37
CA ASP A 253 0.96 -19.99 33.79
C ASP A 253 -0.52 -20.22 34.08
N THR A 254 -0.87 -21.49 34.29
CA THR A 254 -1.79 -21.89 35.37
C THR A 254 -1.54 -23.36 35.65
N GLN A 255 -0.47 -23.66 36.39
CA GLN A 255 -0.46 -24.89 37.17
C GLN A 255 -1.44 -24.67 38.31
N GLU A 256 -2.56 -25.39 38.26
CA GLU A 256 -3.40 -25.62 39.41
C GLU A 256 -2.54 -26.30 40.49
N GLU A 257 -2.11 -25.52 41.48
CA GLU A 257 -1.70 -26.07 42.77
C GLU A 257 -2.92 -26.81 43.34
N THR A 258 -2.85 -28.14 43.28
CA THR A 258 -3.76 -29.01 44.03
C THR A 258 -3.29 -28.99 45.49
N PRO A 259 -4.08 -28.47 46.47
CA PRO A 259 -3.71 -28.65 47.86
C PRO A 259 -3.99 -30.10 48.26
N ARG A 260 -3.02 -30.68 48.96
CA ARG A 260 -3.12 -31.98 49.65
C ARG A 260 -3.98 -31.86 50.90
#